data_AF-A0A3P7KCB6-F1
#
_entry.id   AF-A0A3P7KCB6-F1
#
_cell.length_a   1.000
_cell.length_b   1.000
_cell.length_c   1.000
_cell.angle_alpha   90.00
_cell.angle_beta   90.00
_cell.angle_gamma   90.00
#
_symmetry.space_group_name_H-M   'P 1'
#
loop_
_entity.id
_entity.type
_entity.pdbx_description
1 polymer ?
#
loop_
_entity_poly.entity_id
_entity_poly.type
_entity_poly.pdbx_seq_one_letter_code
_entity_poly.pdbx_strand_id
1 'polypeptide(L)'
;YCSTLHGTWLINSLAHKYGFKPYNPNITSVENLWLAVSAMGEGGHNYHHTFPQDYRTSEYVLHFNVTKLFIDILVFLGLAYDMKVVPQEIIERQKAKCAMKCD
;
A
#
# COMPACT_ATOMS: atom_id res chain seq x y z
N TYR A 1 -4.76 -11.65 20.68
CA TYR A 1 -4.84 -10.24 21.11
C TYR A 1 -3.47 -9.58 21.15
N CYS A 2 -2.60 -9.89 22.13
CA CYS A 2 -1.29 -9.23 22.23
C CYS A 2 -0.44 -9.34 20.96
N SER A 3 -0.33 -10.54 20.35
CA SER A 3 0.43 -10.71 19.11
C SER A 3 -0.13 -9.91 17.94
N THR A 4 -1.46 -9.76 17.86
CA THR A 4 -2.14 -8.93 16.85
C THR A 4 -1.79 -7.46 17.01
N LEU A 5 -1.77 -6.95 18.24
CA LEU A 5 -1.33 -5.59 18.53
C LEU A 5 0.14 -5.36 18.16
N HIS A 6 1.03 -6.29 18.56
CA HIS A 6 2.45 -6.19 18.23
C HIS A 6 2.67 -6.23 16.71
N GLY A 7 1.96 -7.11 15.98
CA GLY A 7 2.00 -7.14 14.52
C GLY A 7 1.55 -5.82 13.89
N THR A 8 0.45 -5.24 14.37
CA THR A 8 -0.08 -3.96 13.88
C THR A 8 0.89 -2.81 14.13
N TRP A 9 1.42 -2.69 15.35
CA TRP A 9 2.35 -1.61 15.70
C TRP A 9 3.73 -1.75 15.07
N LEU A 10 4.13 -2.99 14.76
CA LEU A 10 5.36 -3.25 14.00
C LEU A 10 5.31 -2.59 12.61
N ILE A 11 4.15 -2.57 11.96
CA ILE A 11 3.95 -1.87 10.68
C ILE A 11 4.24 -0.38 10.85
N ASN A 12 3.65 0.26 11.86
CA ASN A 12 3.89 1.68 12.16
C ASN A 12 5.37 2.01 12.41
N SER A 13 6.16 1.02 12.83
CA SER A 13 7.60 1.19 13.08
C SER A 13 8.43 0.94 11.82
N LEU A 14 8.27 -0.20 11.18
CA LEU A 14 9.10 -0.61 10.04
C LEU A 14 8.68 0.08 8.73
N ALA A 15 7.38 0.25 8.48
CA ALA A 15 6.84 0.89 7.27
C ALA A 15 7.03 2.41 7.23
N HIS A 16 7.66 2.99 8.25
CA HIS A 16 8.04 4.41 8.29
C HIS A 16 9.56 4.62 8.42
N LYS A 17 10.35 3.55 8.46
CA LYS A 17 11.80 3.64 8.72
C LYS A 17 12.68 2.90 7.71
N TYR A 18 12.26 1.74 7.23
CA TYR A 18 13.11 0.87 6.39
C TYR A 18 12.36 0.42 5.14
N GLY A 19 12.72 1.00 4.00
CA GLY A 19 12.07 0.75 2.71
C GLY A 19 12.40 1.82 1.67
N PHE A 20 11.66 1.84 0.57
CA PHE A 20 11.83 2.77 -0.55
C PHE A 20 10.61 3.69 -0.71
N LYS A 21 10.78 4.87 -1.34
CA LYS A 21 9.71 5.87 -1.50
C LYS A 21 9.51 6.23 -2.97
N PRO A 22 8.84 5.39 -3.77
CA PRO A 22 8.75 5.61 -5.21
C PRO A 22 7.66 6.61 -5.61
N TYR A 23 6.74 6.99 -4.71
CA TYR A 23 5.61 7.87 -5.01
C TYR A 23 5.74 9.26 -4.37
N ASN A 24 6.20 9.33 -3.12
CA ASN A 24 6.37 10.60 -2.43
C ASN A 24 7.56 10.52 -1.45
N PRO A 25 8.67 11.24 -1.69
CA PRO A 25 9.86 11.17 -0.84
C PRO A 25 9.72 12.05 0.42
N ASN A 26 8.78 13.01 0.41
CA ASN A 26 8.61 14.01 1.46
C ASN A 26 7.82 13.49 2.68
N ILE A 27 7.25 12.29 2.59
CA ILE A 27 6.51 11.65 3.69
C ILE A 27 7.36 10.52 4.29
N THR A 28 7.10 10.15 5.55
CA THR A 28 7.91 9.13 6.25
C THR A 28 7.59 7.70 5.81
N SER A 29 6.37 7.45 5.34
CA SER A 29 5.91 6.13 4.89
C SER A 29 6.75 5.59 3.73
N VAL A 30 7.11 4.32 3.80
CA VAL A 30 7.94 3.61 2.81
C VAL A 30 7.21 2.37 2.28
N GLU A 31 7.55 1.97 1.06
CA GLU A 31 7.26 0.64 0.55
C GLU A 31 8.21 -0.38 1.17
N ASN A 32 7.66 -1.52 1.61
CA ASN A 32 8.44 -2.61 2.17
C ASN A 32 7.85 -3.96 1.76
N LEU A 33 8.56 -4.70 0.89
CA LEU A 33 8.12 -6.00 0.38
C LEU A 33 8.03 -7.07 1.47
N TRP A 34 8.89 -7.03 2.49
CA TRP A 34 8.81 -7.96 3.62
C TRP A 34 7.53 -7.74 4.44
N LEU A 35 7.12 -6.49 4.64
CA LEU A 35 5.84 -6.17 5.29
C LEU A 35 4.64 -6.54 4.41
N ALA A 36 4.76 -6.49 3.09
CA ALA A 36 3.70 -6.98 2.21
C ALA A 36 3.39 -8.45 2.52
N VAL A 37 4.40 -9.29 2.77
CA VAL A 37 4.23 -10.70 3.11
C VAL A 37 3.83 -10.91 4.57
N SER A 38 4.52 -10.27 5.51
CA SER A 38 4.37 -10.55 6.95
C SER A 38 3.17 -9.85 7.59
N ALA A 39 2.66 -8.78 6.98
CA ALA A 39 1.55 -7.98 7.46
C ALA A 39 0.36 -7.97 6.49
N MET A 40 0.13 -9.09 5.77
CA MET A 40 -1.10 -9.33 5.00
C MET A 40 -1.40 -8.31 3.88
N GLY A 41 -0.40 -7.60 3.35
CA GLY A 41 -0.58 -6.62 2.27
C GLY A 41 -0.17 -5.19 2.60
N GLU A 42 0.16 -4.89 3.86
CA GLU A 42 0.46 -3.54 4.34
C GLU A 42 1.85 -3.00 3.94
N GLY A 43 2.54 -3.69 3.03
CA GLY A 43 3.84 -3.26 2.52
C GLY A 43 3.78 -2.03 1.61
N GLY A 44 2.59 -1.70 1.10
CA GLY A 44 2.27 -0.57 0.22
C GLY A 44 2.28 0.81 0.85
N HIS A 45 3.03 1.06 1.92
CA HIS A 45 2.72 2.19 2.79
C HIS A 45 3.02 3.55 2.12
N ASN A 46 4.05 3.67 1.26
CA ASN A 46 4.27 4.92 0.52
C ASN A 46 3.15 5.15 -0.50
N TYR A 47 2.65 4.10 -1.15
CA TYR A 47 1.51 4.15 -2.07
C TYR A 47 0.24 4.57 -1.33
N HIS A 48 -0.09 3.89 -0.24
CA HIS A 48 -1.30 4.15 0.55
C HIS A 48 -1.37 5.60 1.05
N HIS A 49 -0.27 6.13 1.59
CA HIS A 49 -0.22 7.53 2.03
C HIS A 49 -0.21 8.53 0.86
N THR A 50 0.19 8.13 -0.35
CA THR A 50 0.13 8.99 -1.55
C THR A 50 -1.24 8.97 -2.21
N PHE A 51 -1.92 7.82 -2.16
CA PHE A 51 -3.20 7.58 -2.81
C PHE A 51 -4.21 6.91 -1.84
N PRO A 52 -4.63 7.62 -0.78
CA PRO A 52 -5.46 7.03 0.27
C PRO A 52 -6.84 6.57 -0.20
N GLN A 53 -7.29 7.05 -1.37
CA GLN A 53 -8.56 6.67 -1.97
C GLN A 53 -8.53 5.33 -2.71
N ASP A 54 -7.35 4.78 -3.04
CA ASP A 54 -7.26 3.51 -3.77
C ASP A 54 -7.52 2.33 -2.84
N TYR A 55 -8.54 1.51 -3.14
CA TYR A 55 -8.91 0.39 -2.29
C TYR A 55 -7.82 -0.69 -2.18
N ARG A 56 -6.91 -0.76 -3.15
CA ARG A 56 -5.88 -1.81 -3.23
C ARG A 56 -4.74 -1.60 -2.24
N THR A 57 -4.61 -0.38 -1.69
CA THR A 57 -3.55 0.08 -0.76
C THR A 57 -2.10 -0.13 -1.22
N SER A 58 -1.87 -0.68 -2.42
CA SER A 58 -0.57 -0.85 -3.04
C SER A 58 -0.74 -1.07 -4.55
N GLU A 59 0.29 -0.75 -5.33
CA GLU A 59 0.31 -0.97 -6.78
C GLU A 59 0.65 -2.41 -7.18
N TYR A 60 1.59 -3.05 -6.47
CA TYR A 60 2.13 -4.36 -6.84
C TYR A 60 1.49 -5.48 -6.02
N VAL A 61 0.29 -5.90 -6.43
CA VAL A 61 -0.59 -6.64 -5.52
C VAL A 61 -1.43 -7.72 -6.18
N LEU A 62 -0.78 -8.78 -6.61
CA LEU A 62 -1.49 -10.01 -6.94
C LEU A 62 -1.18 -11.17 -5.99
N HIS A 63 -0.07 -11.15 -5.25
CA HIS A 63 0.33 -12.32 -4.45
C HIS A 63 0.35 -12.13 -2.93
N PHE A 64 0.36 -10.88 -2.41
CA PHE A 64 0.61 -10.67 -0.97
C PHE A 64 -0.38 -9.76 -0.22
N ASN A 65 -1.42 -9.20 -0.85
CA ASN A 65 -2.44 -8.43 -0.13
C ASN A 65 -3.71 -9.23 0.07
N VAL A 66 -3.81 -9.77 1.28
CA VAL A 66 -4.94 -10.59 1.71
C VAL A 66 -6.19 -9.73 1.87
N THR A 67 -6.05 -8.47 2.30
CA THR A 67 -7.16 -7.53 2.45
C THR A 67 -7.82 -7.22 1.11
N LYS A 68 -7.04 -6.94 0.07
CA LYS A 68 -7.56 -6.75 -1.29
C LYS A 68 -8.30 -8.00 -1.77
N LEU A 69 -7.71 -9.18 -1.62
CA LEU A 69 -8.34 -10.44 -2.01
C LEU A 69 -9.68 -10.65 -1.30
N PHE A 70 -9.75 -10.34 0.00
CA PHE A 70 -11.00 -10.40 0.76
C PHE A 70 -12.06 -9.43 0.20
N ILE A 71 -11.68 -8.19 -0.12
CA ILE A 71 -12.58 -7.22 -0.75
C ILE A 71 -13.02 -7.70 -2.14
N ASP A 72 -12.11 -8.26 -2.94
CA ASP A 72 -12.43 -8.81 -4.27
C ASP A 72 -13.47 -9.95 -4.18
N ILE A 73 -13.38 -10.80 -3.16
CA ILE A 73 -14.39 -11.83 -2.88
C ILE A 73 -15.75 -11.19 -2.53
N LEU A 74 -15.76 -10.14 -1.71
CA LEU A 74 -17.01 -9.43 -1.39
C LEU A 74 -17.63 -8.77 -2.62
N VAL A 75 -16.81 -8.21 -3.52
CA VAL A 75 -17.28 -7.67 -4.80
C VAL A 75 -17.85 -8.77 -5.69
N PHE A 76 -17.17 -9.91 -5.78
CA PHE A 76 -17.66 -11.07 -6.52
C PHE A 76 -19.02 -11.58 -5.99
N LEU A 77 -19.22 -11.54 -4.66
CA LEU A 77 -20.48 -11.89 -4.02
C LEU A 77 -21.55 -10.77 -4.09
N GLY A 78 -21.23 -9.60 -4.64
CA GLY A 78 -22.13 -8.44 -4.69
C GLY A 78 -22.33 -7.73 -3.34
N LEU A 79 -21.48 -8.02 -2.35
CA LEU A 79 -21.52 -7.43 -1.00
C LEU A 79 -20.74 -6.11 -0.91
N ALA A 80 -19.83 -5.84 -1.86
CA ALA A 80 -19.09 -4.60 -1.99
C ALA A 80 -19.19 -4.06 -3.42
N TYR A 81 -19.13 -2.74 -3.58
CA TYR A 81 -19.24 -2.04 -4.86
C TYR A 81 -18.52 -0.68 -4.81
N ASP A 82 -18.46 0.02 -5.94
CA ASP A 82 -17.80 1.33 -6.10
C ASP A 82 -16.34 1.37 -5.62
N MET A 83 -15.57 0.34 -5.99
CA MET A 83 -14.15 0.27 -5.65
C MET A 83 -13.37 1.36 -6.38
N LYS A 84 -12.77 2.26 -5.60
CA LYS A 84 -11.97 3.37 -6.12
C LYS A 84 -10.58 2.89 -6.48
N VAL A 85 -10.20 3.11 -7.74
CA VAL A 85 -8.89 2.77 -8.29
C VAL A 85 -8.29 4.01 -8.91
N VAL A 86 -7.04 4.31 -8.55
CA VAL A 86 -6.29 5.40 -9.15
C VAL A 86 -5.86 4.99 -10.56
N PRO A 87 -6.14 5.81 -11.58
CA PRO A 87 -5.69 5.58 -12.94
C PRO A 87 -4.17 5.41 -13.04
N GLN A 88 -3.72 4.46 -13.85
CA GLN A 88 -2.30 4.15 -14.02
C GLN A 88 -1.47 5.35 -14.47
N GLU A 89 -2.02 6.19 -15.36
CA GLU A 89 -1.37 7.42 -15.81
C GLU A 89 -1.04 8.38 -14.66
N ILE A 90 -1.94 8.49 -13.66
CA ILE A 90 -1.72 9.35 -12.49
C ILE A 90 -0.58 8.78 -11.62
N ILE A 91 -0.54 7.46 -11.45
CA ILE A 91 0.50 6.76 -10.69
C ILE A 91 1.86 6.97 -11.36
N GLU A 92 1.96 6.73 -12.66
CA GLU A 92 3.19 6.88 -13.44
C GLU A 92 3.70 8.32 -13.46
N ARG A 93 2.79 9.29 -13.64
CA ARG A 93 3.13 10.71 -13.55
C ARG A 93 3.68 11.08 -12.17
N GLN A 94 3.12 10.51 -11.10
CA GLN A 94 3.59 10.76 -9.75
C GLN A 94 4.97 10.14 -9.51
N LYS A 95 5.21 8.90 -9.97
CA LYS A 95 6.54 8.27 -9.93
C LYS A 95 7.58 9.09 -10.69
N ALA A 96 7.27 9.55 -11.91
CA ALA A 96 8.16 10.39 -12.70
C ALA A 96 8.52 11.69 -11.96
N LYS A 97 7.53 12.37 -11.36
CA LYS A 97 7.76 13.55 -10.51
C LYS A 97 8.63 13.24 -9.29
N CYS A 98 8.48 12.07 -8.69
CA CYS A 98 9.29 11.63 -7.55
C CYS A 98 10.73 11.39 -7.97
N ALA A 99 10.95 10.70 -9.08
CA ALA A 99 12.28 10.41 -9.62
C ALA A 99 13.07 11.70 -9.89
N MET A 100 12.44 12.70 -10.53
CA MET A 100 13.08 14.01 -10.80
C MET A 100 13.46 14.81 -9.54
N LYS A 101 12.94 14.47 -8.36
CA LYS A 101 13.26 15.13 -7.09
C LYS A 101 14.33 14.40 -6.28
N CYS A 102 14.66 13.17 -6.67
CA CYS A 102 15.66 12.34 -6.01
C CYS A 102 17.06 12.45 -6.65
N ASP A 103 17.16 13.12 -7.80
CA ASP A 103 18.42 13.59 -8.42
C ASP A 103 18.81 14.98 -7.86
#